data_AF-A0A368GTV2-F1
#
_entry.id   AF-A0A368GTV2-F1
#
_cell.length_a   1.000
_cell.length_b   1.000
_cell.length_c   1.000
_cell.angle_alpha   90.00
_cell.angle_beta   90.00
_cell.angle_gamma   90.00
#
_symmetry.space_group_name_H-M   'P 1'
#
loop_
_entity.id
_entity.type
_entity.pdbx_description
1 polymer ?
#
loop_
_entity_poly.entity_id
_entity_poly.type
_entity_poly.pdbx_seq_one_letter_code
_entity_poly.pdbx_strand_id
1 'polypeptide(L)' 'MHIVGPNAAEVIQGYAVAVKAGITFDQLIGTIAIHPCSSEEFLKMRITKRSGEDPRVQGCCG' A
#
# COMPACT_ATOMS: atom_id res chain seq x y z
N MET A 1 -3.14 -9.01 1.31
CA MET A 1 -2.90 -7.73 0.62
C MET A 1 -3.60 -7.80 -0.73
N HIS A 2 -4.34 -6.77 -1.13
CA HIS A 2 -5.09 -6.75 -2.38
C HIS A 2 -4.89 -5.41 -3.09
N ILE A 3 -4.75 -5.45 -4.42
CA ILE A 3 -4.68 -4.28 -5.30
C ILE A 3 -5.54 -4.53 -6.52
N VAL A 4 -6.19 -3.48 -7.02
CA VAL A 4 -6.85 -3.46 -8.32
C VAL A 4 -6.20 -2.33 -9.12
N GLY A 5 -5.52 -2.66 -10.20
CA GLY A 5 -4.76 -1.68 -10.98
C GLY A 5 -3.77 -2.34 -11.96
N PRO A 6 -2.97 -1.53 -12.67
CA PRO A 6 -1.93 -2.02 -13.57
C PRO A 6 -0.88 -2.84 -12.82
N ASN A 7 -0.32 -3.86 -13.47
CA ASN A 7 0.79 -4.67 -12.95
C ASN A 7 0.51 -5.30 -11.56
N ALA A 8 -0.75 -5.64 -11.28
CA ALA A 8 -1.17 -6.14 -9.97
C ALA A 8 -0.44 -7.44 -9.57
N ALA A 9 -0.14 -8.32 -10.54
CA ALA A 9 0.55 -9.57 -10.28
C ALA A 9 2.00 -9.34 -9.85
N GLU A 10 2.71 -8.45 -10.56
CA GLU A 10 4.09 -8.06 -10.30
C GLU A 10 4.23 -7.41 -8.92
N VAL A 11 3.29 -6.52 -8.57
CA VAL A 11 3.26 -5.86 -7.26
C VAL A 11 3.00 -6.87 -6.14
N ILE A 12 1.95 -7.70 -6.25
CA ILE A 12 1.59 -8.65 -5.20
C ILE A 12 2.62 -9.76 -5.03
N GLN A 13 3.34 -10.14 -6.08
CA GLN A 13 4.39 -11.17 -5.99
C GLN A 13 5.48 -10.78 -4.98
N GLY A 14 5.95 -9.53 -4.98
CA GLY A 14 6.94 -9.06 -4.00
C GLY A 14 6.39 -9.07 -2.57
N TYR A 15 5.16 -8.59 -2.38
CA TYR A 15 4.54 -8.59 -1.06
C TYR A 15 4.19 -9.98 -0.53
N ALA A 16 3.95 -10.97 -1.39
CA ALA A 16 3.73 -12.34 -0.97
C ALA A 16 4.94 -12.93 -0.22
N VAL A 17 6.16 -12.58 -0.66
CA VAL A 17 7.40 -12.94 0.04
C VAL A 17 7.46 -12.26 1.42
N ALA A 18 7.16 -10.97 1.50
CA ALA A 18 7.15 -10.23 2.77
C ALA A 18 6.10 -10.77 3.76
N VAL A 19 4.90 -11.11 3.26
CA VAL A 19 3.85 -11.76 4.06
C VAL A 19 4.32 -13.11 4.58
N LYS A 20 4.99 -13.92 3.73
CA LYS A 20 5.55 -15.21 4.16
C LYS A 20 6.64 -15.04 5.23
N ALA A 21 7.40 -13.94 5.19
CA ALA A 21 8.40 -13.57 6.19
C ALA A 21 7.82 -12.95 7.47
N GLY A 22 6.50 -12.75 7.57
CA GLY A 22 5.85 -12.25 8.77
C GLY A 22 5.84 -10.72 8.90
N ILE A 23 5.81 -9.99 7.78
CA ILE A 23 5.73 -8.52 7.80
C ILE A 23 4.56 -8.01 8.66
N THR A 24 4.82 -7.03 9.52
CA THR A 24 3.80 -6.30 10.27
C THR A 24 3.34 -5.05 9.53
N PHE A 25 2.20 -4.49 9.91
CA PHE A 25 1.73 -3.23 9.33
C PHE A 25 2.70 -2.08 9.59
N ASP A 26 3.29 -2.00 10.79
CA ASP A 26 4.28 -0.97 11.15
C ASP A 26 5.54 -1.04 10.27
N GLN A 27 6.00 -2.26 9.96
CA GLN A 27 7.11 -2.46 9.02
C GLN A 27 6.74 -2.02 7.60
N LEU A 28 5.51 -2.30 7.17
CA LEU A 28 5.02 -1.91 5.84
C LEU A 28 4.96 -0.38 5.69
N ILE A 29 4.34 0.34 6.62
CA ILE A 29 4.22 1.81 6.56
C ILE A 29 5.54 2.53 6.88
N GLY A 30 6.44 1.88 7.63
CA GLY A 30 7.78 2.39 7.92
C GLY A 30 8.78 2.22 6.79
N THR A 31 8.41 1.55 5.69
CA THR A 31 9.27 1.34 4.53
C THR A 31 9.33 2.60 3.65
N ILE A 32 10.47 2.87 3.01
CA ILE A 32 10.61 3.97 2.04
C ILE A 32 10.01 3.54 0.70
N ALA A 33 9.10 4.36 0.18
CA ALA A 33 8.47 4.13 -1.11
C ALA A 33 9.40 4.46 -2.29
N ILE A 34 9.22 3.72 -3.39
CA ILE A 34 9.78 4.07 -4.71
C ILE A 34 8.76 4.94 -5.44
N HIS A 35 9.18 6.11 -5.93
CA HIS A 35 8.31 7.06 -6.62
C HIS A 35 8.81 7.36 -8.06
N PRO A 36 7.91 7.47 -9.06
CA PRO A 36 6.47 7.20 -9.01
C PRO A 36 6.17 5.71 -9.24
N CYS A 37 5.32 5.09 -8.41
CA CYS A 37 4.95 3.68 -8.57
C CYS A 37 3.60 3.35 -7.96
N SER A 38 2.75 2.57 -8.63
CA SER A 38 1.45 2.13 -8.07
C SER A 38 1.58 1.39 -6.73
N SER A 39 2.71 0.72 -6.48
CA SER A 39 2.97 0.03 -5.21
C SER A 39 3.17 0.97 -4.03
N GLU A 40 3.52 2.24 -4.27
CA GLU A 40 3.82 3.20 -3.20
C GLU A 40 2.61 3.50 -2.29
N GLU A 41 1.41 3.34 -2.83
CA GLU A 41 0.15 3.58 -2.11
C GLU A 41 -0.08 2.61 -0.95
N PHE A 42 0.50 1.40 -0.99
CA PHE A 42 0.47 0.48 0.16
C PHE A 42 1.20 1.03 1.38
N LEU A 43 2.23 1.86 1.17
CA LEU A 43 3.03 2.44 2.25
C LEU A 43 2.38 3.70 2.84
N LYS A 44 1.39 4.28 2.13
CA LYS A 44 0.64 5.48 2.54
C LYS A 44 -0.70 5.16 3.22
N MET A 45 -1.03 3.88 3.43
CA MET A 45 -2.30 3.47 4.02
C MET A 45 -2.46 3.99 5.46
N ARG A 46 -3.43 4.88 5.67
CA ARG A 46 -3.79 5.43 6.99
C ARG A 46 -5.27 5.34 7.33
N ILE A 47 -6.13 5.25 6.31
CA ILE A 47 -7.58 5.20 6.47
C ILE A 47 -8.01 3.75 6.72
N THR A 48 -8.76 3.53 7.79
CA THR A 48 -9.34 2.22 8.08
C THR A 48 -10.82 2.21 7.72
N LYS A 49 -11.33 1.07 7.24
CA LYS A 49 -12.77 0.93 6.98
C LYS A 49 -13.64 1.26 8.21
N ARG A 50 -13.11 1.06 9.42
CA ARG A 50 -13.81 1.31 10.69
C ARG A 50 -13.91 2.81 11.02
N SER A 51 -12.95 3.64 10.58
CA SER A 51 -12.99 5.09 10.87
C SER A 51 -14.13 5.80 10.15
N GLY A 52 -14.61 5.24 9.03
CA GLY A 52 -15.66 5.86 8.21
C GLY A 52 -15.18 7.07 7.40
N GLU A 53 -13.88 7.34 7.41
CA GLU A 53 -13.26 8.39 6.59
C GLU A 53 -13.31 8.02 5.10
N ASP A 54 -13.36 9.03 4.25
CA ASP A 54 -13.40 8.85 2.79
C ASP A 54 -12.05 8.38 2.25
N PRO A 55 -11.96 7.19 1.62
CA PRO A 55 -10.71 6.62 1.13
C PRO A 55 -10.23 7.22 -0.21
N ARG A 56 -11.00 8.14 -0.83
CA ARG A 56 -10.57 8.78 -2.08
C ARG A 56 -9.29 9.58 -1.82
N VAL A 57 -8.26 9.31 -2.61
CA VAL A 57 -6.99 10.04 -2.54
C VAL A 57 -7.26 11.53 -2.72
N GLN A 58 -6.79 12.36 -1.79
CA GLN A 58 -6.70 13.79 -2.04
C GLN A 58 -5.73 13.97 -3.21
N GLY A 59 -6.23 14.55 -4.30
CA GLY A 59 -5.44 14.83 -5.50
C GLY A 59 -4.35 15.88 -5.23
N CYS A 60 -3.78 16.47 -6.28
CA CYS A 60 -2.70 17.45 -6.21
C CYS A 60 -3.01 18.69 -5.33
N CYS A 61 -2.84 18.56 -4.02
CA CYS A 61 -2.63 19.58 -3.00
C CYS A 61 -2.05 18.81 -1.82
N GLY A 62 -0.75 19.02 -1.55
CA GLY A 62 -0.11 18.49 -0.33
C GLY A 62 -0.75 18.99 0.94
#